data_AF-D7CPZ5-F1
#
_entry.id   AF-D7CPZ5-F1
#
_cell.length_a   1.000
_cell.length_b   1.000
_cell.length_c   1.000
_cell.angle_alpha   90.00
_cell.angle_beta   90.00
_cell.angle_gamma   90.00
#
_symmetry.space_group_name_H-M   'P 1'
#
loop_
_entity.id
_entity.type
_entity.pdbx_description
1 polymer ?
#
loop_
_entity_poly.entity_id
_entity_poly.type
_entity_poly.pdbx_seq_one_letter_code
_entity_poly.pdbx_strand_id
1 'polypeptide(L)'
;MSKWRVKVVPLRDPRKVMRVLQSLRRLADHDYDDLLPSEFWTEGTYQLHPRWVNAYLFVLDPLPGLDWVAHARRAARLLEARQGVELDWAAGVRKSGQVWLVAKVMAWEGDRHVRWHPASGDIEALVRMYPPRPRKREEERSRERMR
;
A
#
# COMPACT_ATOMS: atom_id res chain seq x y z
N MET A 1 -11.72 -12.76 -8.77
CA MET A 1 -10.78 -12.45 -7.67
C MET A 1 -9.44 -12.05 -8.27
N SER A 2 -8.80 -10.99 -7.77
CA SER A 2 -7.48 -10.55 -8.25
C SER A 2 -6.48 -11.70 -8.11
N LYS A 3 -5.68 -11.96 -9.16
CA LYS A 3 -4.61 -12.97 -9.12
C LYS A 3 -3.58 -12.64 -8.03
N TRP A 4 -3.40 -11.35 -7.74
CA TRP A 4 -2.37 -10.79 -6.87
C TRP A 4 -2.95 -10.24 -5.57
N ARG A 5 -2.37 -10.67 -4.43
CA ARG A 5 -2.72 -10.20 -3.07
C ARG A 5 -2.26 -8.78 -2.77
N VAL A 6 -1.17 -8.38 -3.41
CA VAL A 6 -0.53 -7.07 -3.27
C VAL A 6 -0.17 -6.58 -4.68
N LYS A 7 -0.44 -5.31 -4.96
CA LYS A 7 -0.01 -4.63 -6.19
C LYS A 7 0.56 -3.26 -5.83
N VAL A 8 1.63 -2.86 -6.51
CA VAL A 8 2.23 -1.53 -6.37
C VAL A 8 2.03 -0.73 -7.65
N VAL A 9 1.66 0.55 -7.51
CA VAL A 9 1.45 1.47 -8.62
C VAL A 9 2.20 2.78 -8.32
N PRO A 10 3.20 3.16 -9.12
CA PRO A 10 3.83 4.47 -8.98
C PRO A 10 2.87 5.57 -9.44
N LEU A 11 2.71 6.60 -8.62
CA LEU A 11 1.92 7.79 -8.92
C LEU A 11 2.88 8.96 -9.15
N ARG A 12 2.89 9.47 -10.39
CA ARG A 12 3.75 10.58 -10.81
C ARG A 12 3.02 11.92 -10.83
N ASP A 13 1.76 11.93 -11.24
CA ASP A 13 0.94 13.15 -11.30
C ASP A 13 0.34 13.45 -9.91
N PRO A 14 0.64 14.62 -9.29
CA PRO A 14 0.05 15.04 -8.02
C PRO A 14 -1.49 15.03 -8.05
N ARG A 15 -2.10 15.40 -9.18
CA ARG A 15 -3.58 15.37 -9.33
C ARG A 15 -4.12 13.95 -9.23
N LYS A 16 -3.36 12.96 -9.71
CA LYS A 16 -3.73 11.55 -9.60
C LYS A 16 -3.61 11.06 -8.15
N VAL A 17 -2.59 11.50 -7.42
CA VAL A 17 -2.47 11.20 -5.97
C VAL A 17 -3.68 11.76 -5.21
N MET A 18 -4.02 13.03 -5.45
CA MET A 18 -5.22 13.64 -4.86
C MET A 18 -6.50 12.88 -5.15
N ARG A 19 -6.74 12.50 -6.42
CA ARG A 19 -7.92 11.70 -6.78
C ARG A 19 -7.94 10.34 -6.09
N VAL A 20 -6.77 9.71 -5.91
CA VAL A 20 -6.65 8.43 -5.20
C VAL A 20 -7.07 8.64 -3.74
N LEU A 21 -6.50 9.62 -3.05
CA LEU A 21 -6.80 9.92 -1.65
C LEU A 21 -8.28 10.27 -1.45
N GLN A 22 -8.85 11.14 -2.30
CA GLN A 22 -10.27 11.51 -2.29
C GLN A 22 -11.22 10.34 -2.57
N SER A 23 -10.74 9.27 -3.23
CA SER A 23 -11.56 8.09 -3.53
C SER A 23 -11.68 7.12 -2.34
N LEU A 24 -10.91 7.34 -1.27
CA LEU A 24 -10.90 6.50 -0.08
C LEU A 24 -12.02 6.95 0.87
N ARG A 25 -12.80 5.98 1.37
CA ARG A 25 -13.97 6.26 2.22
C ARG A 25 -13.60 6.82 3.60
N ARG A 26 -12.46 6.37 4.13
CA ARG A 26 -11.85 6.79 5.38
C ARG A 26 -10.34 6.70 5.20
N LEU A 27 -9.62 7.72 5.64
CA LEU A 27 -8.17 7.80 5.58
C LEU A 27 -7.62 7.65 7.00
N ALA A 28 -6.90 6.57 7.26
CA ALA A 28 -6.08 6.42 8.46
C ALA A 28 -4.63 6.77 8.14
N ASP A 29 -3.97 7.48 9.04
CA ASP A 29 -2.63 8.05 8.87
C ASP A 29 -1.64 7.58 9.96
N HIS A 30 -0.37 7.98 9.81
CA HIS A 30 0.74 7.73 10.73
C HIS A 30 0.65 8.48 12.06
N ASP A 31 0.06 9.68 12.11
CA ASP A 31 -0.03 10.54 13.30
C ASP A 31 -1.47 10.83 13.75
N TYR A 32 -2.47 10.68 12.86
CA TYR A 32 -3.89 10.88 13.20
C TYR A 32 -4.79 9.79 12.61
N ASP A 33 -5.90 9.49 13.29
CA ASP A 33 -6.87 8.50 12.82
C ASP A 33 -7.74 8.99 11.64
N ASP A 34 -7.80 10.32 11.37
CA ASP A 34 -8.72 10.92 10.38
C ASP A 34 -8.12 12.13 9.60
N LEU A 35 -7.03 11.95 8.85
CA LEU A 35 -6.49 13.03 7.99
C LEU A 35 -7.32 13.23 6.71
N LEU A 36 -7.58 14.48 6.33
CA LEU A 36 -8.15 14.82 5.02
C LEU A 36 -7.14 14.57 3.89
N PRO A 37 -7.61 14.24 2.67
CA PRO A 37 -6.74 14.11 1.49
C PRO A 37 -5.82 15.32 1.26
N SER A 38 -6.32 16.53 1.50
CA SER A 38 -5.60 17.80 1.32
C SER A 38 -4.56 18.07 2.41
N GLU A 39 -4.79 17.54 3.61
CA GLU A 39 -3.84 17.65 4.74
C GLU A 39 -2.67 16.69 4.53
N PHE A 40 -2.92 15.49 4.01
CA PHE A 40 -1.84 14.55 3.69
C PHE A 40 -1.00 15.02 2.49
N TRP A 41 -1.63 15.62 1.49
CA TRP A 41 -0.99 15.97 0.22
C TRP A 41 -0.98 17.48 -0.02
N THR A 42 -0.06 18.15 0.67
CA THR A 42 0.09 19.61 0.64
C THR A 42 1.10 20.05 -0.43
N GLU A 43 0.87 21.24 -1.00
CA GLU A 43 1.83 21.89 -1.90
C GLU A 43 3.21 22.02 -1.23
N GLY A 44 4.28 21.79 -1.99
CA GLY A 44 5.65 21.75 -1.47
C GLY A 44 6.12 20.37 -0.98
N THR A 45 5.20 19.41 -0.77
CA THR A 45 5.57 18.03 -0.37
C THR A 45 5.73 17.06 -1.55
N TYR A 46 5.64 17.58 -2.78
CA TYR A 46 5.71 16.78 -4.01
C TYR A 46 6.47 17.49 -5.14
N GLN A 47 7.01 16.69 -6.05
CA GLN A 47 7.71 17.13 -7.25
C GLN A 47 6.71 17.49 -8.35
N LEU A 48 6.86 18.66 -8.97
CA LEU A 48 5.97 19.11 -10.04
C LEU A 48 6.23 18.40 -11.38
N HIS A 49 7.43 17.88 -11.59
CA HIS A 49 7.83 17.34 -12.89
C HIS A 49 7.38 15.87 -13.07
N PRO A 50 6.64 15.51 -14.14
CA PRO A 50 5.95 14.23 -14.30
C PRO A 50 6.86 13.02 -14.51
N ARG A 51 8.16 13.22 -14.73
CA ARG A 51 9.18 12.15 -14.78
C ARG A 51 9.35 11.47 -13.41
N TRP A 52 9.13 12.20 -12.33
CA TRP A 52 9.40 11.73 -10.98
C TRP A 52 8.19 11.05 -10.36
N VAL A 53 8.44 9.98 -9.63
CA VAL A 53 7.42 9.38 -8.77
C VAL A 53 7.27 10.26 -7.54
N ASN A 54 6.02 10.52 -7.18
CA ASN A 54 5.62 11.36 -6.06
C ASN A 54 5.11 10.51 -4.90
N ALA A 55 4.38 9.44 -5.20
CA ALA A 55 3.92 8.46 -4.22
C ALA A 55 3.83 7.06 -4.84
N TYR A 56 3.80 6.05 -3.98
CA TYR A 56 3.49 4.66 -4.34
C TYR A 56 2.14 4.27 -3.73
N LEU A 57 1.24 3.78 -4.58
CA LEU A 57 -0.02 3.17 -4.16
C LEU A 57 0.15 1.65 -4.06
N PHE A 58 -0.02 1.13 -2.85
CA PHE A 58 -0.12 -0.28 -2.54
C PHE A 58 -1.59 -0.66 -2.47
N VAL A 59 -2.02 -1.55 -3.34
CA VAL A 59 -3.33 -2.18 -3.30
C VAL A 59 -3.18 -3.50 -2.58
N LEU A 60 -3.74 -3.56 -1.38
CA LEU A 60 -3.74 -4.71 -0.48
C LEU A 60 -5.11 -5.37 -0.53
N ASP A 61 -5.16 -6.66 -0.85
CA ASP A 61 -6.42 -7.40 -0.80
C ASP A 61 -6.94 -7.45 0.65
N PRO A 62 -8.26 -7.34 0.86
CA PRO A 62 -8.84 -7.44 2.18
C PRO A 62 -8.72 -8.87 2.71
N LEU A 63 -8.40 -8.98 3.99
CA LEU A 63 -8.51 -10.22 4.74
C LEU A 63 -9.86 -10.26 5.46
N PRO A 64 -10.69 -11.29 5.25
CA PRO A 64 -11.94 -11.44 6.00
C PRO A 64 -11.67 -11.42 7.51
N GLY A 65 -12.45 -10.62 8.24
CA GLY A 65 -12.34 -10.51 9.70
C GLY A 65 -11.13 -9.73 10.22
N LEU A 66 -10.35 -9.10 9.33
CA LEU A 66 -9.16 -8.34 9.72
C LEU A 66 -9.46 -6.84 9.71
N ASP A 67 -9.00 -6.13 10.74
CA ASP A 67 -9.06 -4.67 10.80
C ASP A 67 -8.17 -4.07 9.70
N TRP A 68 -8.79 -3.34 8.79
CA TRP A 68 -8.12 -2.73 7.64
C TRP A 68 -7.11 -1.65 8.05
N VAL A 69 -7.36 -0.94 9.16
CA VAL A 69 -6.43 0.07 9.71
C VAL A 69 -5.18 -0.64 10.22
N ALA A 70 -5.37 -1.67 11.04
CA ALA A 70 -4.27 -2.47 11.57
C ALA A 70 -3.45 -3.12 10.44
N HIS A 71 -4.11 -3.58 9.37
CA HIS A 71 -3.43 -4.12 8.19
C HIS A 71 -2.55 -3.10 7.49
N ALA A 72 -3.08 -1.90 7.25
CA ALA A 72 -2.36 -0.82 6.59
C ALA A 72 -1.16 -0.37 7.44
N ARG A 73 -1.36 -0.17 8.75
CA ARG A 73 -0.29 0.17 9.70
C ARG A 73 0.81 -0.88 9.70
N ARG A 74 0.44 -2.17 9.76
CA ARG A 74 1.42 -3.27 9.72
C ARG A 74 2.19 -3.30 8.39
N ALA A 75 1.52 -3.02 7.27
CA ALA A 75 2.17 -2.93 5.97
C ALA A 75 3.17 -1.77 5.90
N ALA A 76 2.79 -0.58 6.37
CA ALA A 76 3.67 0.58 6.43
C ALA A 76 4.89 0.32 7.32
N ARG A 77 4.67 -0.15 8.55
CA ARG A 77 5.74 -0.49 9.50
C ARG A 77 6.70 -1.55 8.97
N LEU A 78 6.20 -2.51 8.18
CA LEU A 78 7.05 -3.50 7.52
C LEU A 78 7.94 -2.85 6.45
N LEU A 79 7.43 -1.92 5.66
CA LEU A 79 8.21 -1.20 4.64
C LEU A 79 9.28 -0.32 5.28
N GLU A 80 8.91 0.42 6.32
CA GLU A 80 9.79 1.25 7.15
C GLU A 80 10.96 0.45 7.71
N ALA A 81 10.65 -0.61 8.48
CA ALA A 81 11.65 -1.44 9.14
C ALA A 81 12.62 -2.13 8.17
N ARG A 82 12.16 -2.47 6.96
CA ARG A 82 12.99 -3.16 5.96
C ARG A 82 14.02 -2.26 5.30
N GLN A 83 13.75 -0.96 5.26
CA GLN A 83 14.63 0.00 4.59
C GLN A 83 15.25 1.02 5.55
N GLY A 84 14.92 0.95 6.85
CA GLY A 84 15.49 1.85 7.85
C GLY A 84 14.99 3.29 7.71
N VAL A 85 13.74 3.47 7.29
CA VAL A 85 13.14 4.79 7.04
C VAL A 85 11.80 4.94 7.75
N GLU A 86 11.35 6.16 7.97
CA GLU A 86 9.98 6.49 8.36
C GLU A 86 9.24 7.08 7.15
N LEU A 87 8.03 6.59 6.90
CA LEU A 87 7.25 6.95 5.71
C LEU A 87 6.12 7.90 6.08
N ASP A 88 5.97 8.97 5.30
CA ASP A 88 4.69 9.67 5.22
C ASP A 88 3.70 8.78 4.45
N TRP A 89 2.69 8.23 5.11
CA TRP A 89 1.71 7.38 4.45
C TRP A 89 0.28 7.62 4.93
N ALA A 90 -0.68 7.41 4.04
CA ALA A 90 -2.10 7.39 4.36
C ALA A 90 -2.75 6.14 3.75
N ALA A 91 -3.76 5.58 4.39
CA ALA A 91 -4.44 4.40 3.89
C ALA A 91 -5.95 4.46 4.03
N GLY A 92 -6.67 3.76 3.17
CA GLY A 92 -8.11 3.72 3.24
C GLY A 92 -8.76 2.59 2.47
N VAL A 93 -10.06 2.41 2.69
CA VAL A 93 -10.83 1.33 2.07
C VAL A 93 -11.60 1.85 0.86
N ARG A 94 -11.45 1.15 -0.26
CA ARG A 94 -12.23 1.39 -1.48
C ARG A 94 -13.59 0.70 -1.43
N LYS A 95 -14.56 1.14 -2.24
CA LYS A 95 -15.86 0.46 -2.41
C LYS A 95 -15.74 -1.05 -2.73
N SER A 96 -14.65 -1.48 -3.37
CA SER A 96 -14.36 -2.89 -3.67
C SER A 96 -13.91 -3.72 -2.46
N GLY A 97 -13.77 -3.10 -1.28
CA GLY A 97 -13.22 -3.72 -0.08
C GLY A 97 -11.69 -3.73 -0.01
N GLN A 98 -10.99 -3.34 -1.07
CA GLN A 98 -9.53 -3.28 -1.07
C GLN A 98 -9.01 -2.19 -0.14
N VAL A 99 -7.91 -2.49 0.55
CA VAL A 99 -7.16 -1.52 1.35
C VAL A 99 -6.11 -0.90 0.46
N TRP A 100 -6.12 0.41 0.35
CA TRP A 100 -5.17 1.18 -0.44
C TRP A 100 -4.27 1.94 0.52
N LEU A 101 -2.97 1.69 0.47
CA LEU A 101 -1.94 2.39 1.23
C LEU A 101 -1.15 3.26 0.25
N VAL A 102 -1.10 4.56 0.50
CA VAL A 102 -0.38 5.55 -0.29
C VAL A 102 0.81 6.02 0.55
N ALA A 103 2.03 5.74 0.10
CA ALA A 103 3.26 6.20 0.75
C ALA A 103 3.94 7.24 -0.14
N LYS A 104 4.35 8.37 0.43
CA LYS A 104 5.13 9.39 -0.30
C LYS A 104 6.52 8.84 -0.62
N VAL A 105 7.14 9.41 -1.65
CA VAL A 105 8.51 9.09 -2.05
C VAL A 105 9.55 9.77 -1.16
N MET A 106 9.19 10.88 -0.51
CA MET A 106 10.04 11.48 0.51
C MET A 106 9.78 10.76 1.82
N ALA A 107 10.85 10.23 2.41
CA ALA A 107 10.87 9.52 3.68
C ALA A 107 11.90 10.17 4.60
N TRP A 108 11.95 9.72 5.85
CA TRP A 108 12.93 10.17 6.83
C TRP A 108 13.89 9.03 7.20
N GLU A 109 15.18 9.33 7.25
CA GLU A 109 16.22 8.48 7.82
C GLU A 109 16.85 9.26 8.98
N GLY A 110 16.36 9.03 10.20
CA GLY A 110 16.58 9.95 11.32
C GLY A 110 16.07 11.36 10.98
N ASP A 111 16.90 12.38 11.15
CA ASP A 111 16.52 13.78 10.89
C ASP A 111 16.69 14.21 9.43
N ARG A 112 16.96 13.27 8.51
CA ARG A 112 17.27 13.59 7.11
C ARG A 112 16.17 13.10 6.17
N HIS A 113 15.74 13.98 5.27
CA HIS A 113 14.89 13.57 4.16
C HIS A 113 15.66 12.75 3.13
N VAL A 114 15.15 11.57 2.83
CA VAL A 114 15.69 10.65 1.82
C VAL A 114 14.63 10.29 0.78
N ARG A 115 15.09 9.92 -0.41
CA ARG A 115 14.21 9.45 -1.47
C ARG A 115 14.02 7.95 -1.33
N TRP A 116 12.79 7.55 -1.03
CA TRP A 116 12.40 6.16 -0.87
C TRP A 116 11.78 5.57 -2.13
N HIS A 117 12.04 4.29 -2.35
CA HIS A 117 11.36 3.48 -3.35
C HIS A 117 11.15 2.05 -2.83
N PRO A 118 10.03 1.39 -3.18
CA PRO A 118 9.83 -0.01 -2.84
C PRO A 118 10.95 -0.87 -3.42
N ALA A 119 11.62 -1.66 -2.56
CA ALA A 119 12.65 -2.59 -2.98
C ALA A 119 12.02 -3.83 -3.62
N SER A 120 12.78 -4.55 -4.46
CA SER A 120 12.28 -5.73 -5.19
C SER A 120 11.65 -6.79 -4.28
N GLY A 121 12.12 -6.93 -3.03
CA GLY A 121 11.61 -7.89 -2.05
C GLY A 121 10.41 -7.42 -1.22
N ASP A 122 10.00 -6.16 -1.34
CA ASP A 122 8.95 -5.60 -0.47
C ASP A 122 7.56 -6.13 -0.82
N ILE A 123 7.29 -6.39 -2.09
CA ILE A 123 6.03 -7.01 -2.52
C ILE A 123 5.91 -8.41 -1.90
N GLU A 124 6.99 -9.19 -1.92
CA GLU A 124 7.01 -10.52 -1.31
C GLU A 124 6.81 -10.45 0.20
N ALA A 125 7.48 -9.50 0.87
CA ALA A 125 7.33 -9.27 2.31
C ALA A 125 5.87 -8.93 2.68
N LEU A 126 5.24 -8.03 1.92
CA LEU A 126 3.83 -7.69 2.10
C LEU A 126 2.90 -8.89 1.83
N VAL A 127 3.19 -9.71 0.81
CA VAL A 127 2.42 -10.94 0.52
C VAL A 127 2.51 -11.95 1.67
N ARG A 128 3.67 -12.04 2.35
CA ARG A 128 3.88 -12.93 3.50
C ARG A 128 3.08 -12.51 4.75
N MET A 129 2.52 -11.29 4.78
CA MET A 129 1.59 -10.89 5.84
C MET A 129 0.27 -11.67 5.80
N TYR A 130 -0.04 -12.29 4.67
CA TYR A 130 -1.30 -13.00 4.44
C TYR A 130 -1.17 -14.49 4.78
N PRO A 131 -2.19 -15.12 5.39
CA PRO A 131 -2.21 -16.56 5.61
C PRO A 131 -2.03 -17.31 4.29
N PRO A 132 -1.33 -18.46 4.26
CA PRO A 132 -1.15 -19.24 3.03
C PRO A 132 -2.51 -19.50 2.37
N ARG A 133 -2.60 -19.36 1.04
CA ARG A 133 -3.83 -19.74 0.33
C ARG A 133 -4.08 -21.23 0.61
N PRO A 134 -5.29 -21.66 1.00
CA PRO A 134 -5.58 -23.07 1.11
C PRO A 134 -5.30 -23.74 -0.25
N ARG A 135 -4.37 -24.70 -0.26
CA ARG A 135 -4.14 -25.60 -1.40
C ARG A 135 -5.36 -26.52 -1.54
N LYS A 136 -6.46 -26.06 -2.12
CA LYS A 136 -7.61 -26.91 -2.44
C LYS A 136 -8.19 -26.54 -3.80
N ARG A 137 -7.74 -27.25 -4.85
CA ARG A 137 -8.51 -27.66 -6.07
C ARG A 137 -7.67 -28.10 -7.28
N GLU A 138 -6.34 -28.03 -7.25
CA GLU A 138 -5.53 -28.56 -8.37
C GLU A 138 -5.26 -30.07 -8.23
N GLU A 139 -4.98 -30.55 -7.02
CA GLU A 139 -4.71 -31.98 -6.80
C GLU A 139 -5.96 -32.87 -6.98
N GLU A 140 -7.16 -32.37 -6.70
CA GLU A 140 -8.42 -33.12 -6.95
C GLU A 140 -8.69 -33.26 -8.46
N ARG A 141 -8.46 -32.21 -9.27
CA ARG A 141 -8.62 -32.28 -10.74
C ARG A 141 -7.56 -33.13 -11.42
N SER A 142 -6.32 -33.13 -10.92
CA SER A 142 -5.27 -34.00 -11.43
C SER A 142 -5.51 -35.47 -11.10
N ARG A 143 -6.12 -35.77 -9.94
CA ARG A 143 -6.54 -37.14 -9.58
C ARG A 143 -7.76 -37.61 -10.35
N GLU A 144 -8.72 -36.73 -10.66
CA GLU A 144 -9.87 -37.05 -11.51
C GLU A 144 -9.52 -37.26 -12.98
N ARG A 145 -8.43 -36.69 -13.49
CA ARG A 145 -7.95 -36.90 -14.87
C ARG A 145 -7.07 -38.14 -15.05
N MET A 146 -6.63 -38.75 -13.96
CA MET A 146 -5.81 -39.98 -13.95
C MET A 146 -6.63 -41.24 -13.61
N ARG A 147 -7.95 -41.10 -13.39
CA ARG A 147 -8.91 -42.20 -13.35
C ARG A 147 -9.73 -42.20 -14.63
#